data_AF-A0A7X7EV57-F1
#
_entry.id   AF-A0A7X7EV57-F1
#
_cell.length_a   1.000
_cell.length_b   1.000
_cell.length_c   1.000
_cell.angle_alpha   90.00
_cell.angle_beta   90.00
_cell.angle_gamma   90.00
#
_symmetry.space_group_name_H-M   'P 1'
#
loop_
_entity.id
_entity.type
_entity.pdbx_description
1 polymer ?
#
loop_
_entity_poly.entity_id
_entity_poly.type
_entity_poly.pdbx_seq_one_letter_code
_entity_poly.pdbx_strand_id
1 'polypeptide(L)'
;MKTSPVTRFVFVFIILTVFGVSSSYSQRLSPGPQDLSFFSAVDDTDQPYAVYIPENFDESKAYPLVVFLHGAWSNHRLGMRRLFGVGNSQGYDFIKPGNIPYETDVEASRYWPPFRPVGYIAAAPLARGTAGYQGVPEQDVYDMIDDLKSRFLIDEDRLYLTGLSMGGGGTLWLGLTRPDIWAAIAPVCPAPPDGSAELAGNACNLPVHLFIGDKDFLYGTAIEWKAKLEATAQRLDYVEYPGVGHNSWEWAYKDGFIFDWFSQFRRDLFPEKVSFTTKWFRYNKAYWVTFDDLVPGEMATIDAKFTGNNRIEVQTSGLGAFTLNLAGHPMFDVAKKVSLIVDGQSFSVRSADAVSFTRTKGSWTNRKFTPGLTAKQPGGEGPISAAVDGSHIYVYGTGGDPSPEELAARRAQAAAAADWMGRGGRIMVFPRVISDQQVRQSDYVTSNLVLFGTRETNAIIEKFADRLPLHLDVDASDCGLLYIYPMNRHYLLINSGLPWWIPPKQAAGQQGLTFMGSRIEMLNKFGDFILFRESPDNVIKEGTFDNEWKLTEPDAAALQSSGVINLR
;
A
#
# COMPACT_ATOMS: atom_id res chain seq x y z
N MET A 1 18.78 -71.91 -30.31
CA MET A 1 17.69 -71.72 -29.33
C MET A 1 17.64 -70.24 -28.99
N LYS A 2 16.69 -69.49 -29.56
CA LYS A 2 15.46 -69.04 -28.86
C LYS A 2 15.81 -68.22 -27.60
N THR A 3 16.23 -66.97 -27.82
CA THR A 3 16.14 -65.92 -26.80
C THR A 3 14.68 -65.82 -26.35
N SER A 4 14.43 -65.94 -25.04
CA SER A 4 13.07 -66.01 -24.51
C SER A 4 12.31 -64.69 -24.75
N PRO A 5 10.96 -64.72 -24.85
CA PRO A 5 10.15 -63.53 -25.07
C PRO A 5 10.31 -62.47 -23.97
N VAL A 6 10.77 -62.89 -22.79
CA VAL A 6 10.92 -62.04 -21.60
C VAL A 6 12.10 -61.09 -21.74
N THR A 7 13.19 -61.50 -22.40
CA THR A 7 14.39 -60.65 -22.56
C THR A 7 14.18 -59.53 -23.58
N ARG A 8 13.27 -59.71 -24.56
CA ARG A 8 12.86 -58.63 -25.49
C ARG A 8 11.94 -57.61 -24.84
N PHE A 9 11.12 -58.01 -23.87
CA PHE A 9 10.19 -57.10 -23.19
C PHE A 9 10.92 -56.14 -22.23
N VAL A 10 11.94 -56.62 -21.51
CA VAL A 10 12.72 -55.78 -20.58
C VAL A 10 13.60 -54.77 -21.30
N PHE A 11 14.15 -55.10 -22.47
CA PHE A 11 14.97 -54.15 -23.25
C PHE A 11 14.13 -53.07 -23.94
N VAL A 12 12.91 -53.38 -24.38
CA VAL A 12 11.99 -52.38 -24.97
C VAL A 12 11.44 -51.43 -23.90
N PHE A 13 11.22 -51.90 -22.66
CA PHE A 13 10.74 -51.04 -21.57
C PHE A 13 11.83 -50.08 -21.05
N ILE A 14 13.11 -50.49 -21.06
CA ILE A 14 14.24 -49.62 -20.69
C ILE A 14 14.52 -48.57 -21.78
N ILE A 15 14.37 -48.92 -23.07
CA ILE A 15 14.51 -47.94 -24.15
C ILE A 15 13.34 -46.94 -24.17
N LEU A 16 12.12 -47.36 -23.82
CA LEU A 16 10.97 -46.45 -23.70
C LEU A 16 10.99 -45.55 -22.45
N THR A 17 11.75 -45.89 -21.41
CA THR A 17 11.93 -45.02 -20.22
C THR A 17 13.11 -44.06 -20.35
N VAL A 18 14.10 -44.35 -21.22
CA VAL A 18 15.25 -43.46 -21.46
C VAL A 18 14.94 -42.37 -22.50
N PHE A 19 13.94 -42.55 -23.38
CA PHE A 19 13.54 -41.54 -24.38
C PHE A 19 12.29 -40.72 -24.00
N GLY A 20 11.81 -40.87 -22.76
CA GLY A 20 10.64 -40.16 -22.22
C GLY A 20 10.97 -38.97 -21.34
N VAL A 21 12.21 -38.45 -21.35
CA VAL A 21 12.49 -37.13 -20.79
C VAL A 21 11.96 -36.11 -21.78
N SER A 22 10.65 -35.88 -21.75
CA SER A 22 10.07 -34.65 -22.24
C SER A 22 10.84 -33.54 -21.53
N SER A 23 11.74 -32.89 -22.25
CA SER A 23 12.32 -31.65 -21.78
C SER A 23 11.13 -30.71 -21.64
N SER A 24 10.64 -30.54 -20.42
CA SER A 24 9.73 -29.47 -20.09
C SER A 24 10.49 -28.18 -20.34
N TYR A 25 10.46 -27.70 -21.59
CA TYR A 25 10.89 -26.35 -21.89
C TYR A 25 9.91 -25.45 -21.14
N SER A 26 10.36 -24.89 -20.03
CA SER A 26 9.67 -23.76 -19.41
C SER A 26 9.43 -22.74 -20.52
N GLN A 27 8.19 -22.28 -20.66
CA GLN A 27 7.85 -21.29 -21.68
C GLN A 27 8.63 -20.01 -21.37
N ARG A 28 9.74 -19.80 -22.08
CA ARG A 28 10.56 -18.60 -21.92
C ARG A 28 9.74 -17.39 -22.35
N LEU A 29 9.67 -16.40 -21.48
CA LEU A 29 9.06 -15.11 -21.79
C LEU A 29 9.84 -14.46 -22.94
N SER A 30 9.13 -13.95 -23.94
CA SER A 30 9.76 -13.34 -25.11
C SER A 30 10.26 -11.94 -24.76
N PRO A 31 11.38 -11.47 -25.32
CA PRO A 31 11.75 -10.07 -25.24
C PRO A 31 10.65 -9.15 -25.80
N GLY A 32 10.57 -7.93 -25.26
CA GLY A 32 9.58 -6.93 -25.60
C GLY A 32 8.42 -6.85 -24.60
N PRO A 33 7.40 -6.01 -24.92
CA PRO A 33 6.24 -5.83 -24.07
C PRO A 33 5.26 -7.00 -24.17
N GLN A 34 4.73 -7.44 -23.03
CA GLN A 34 3.68 -8.44 -22.92
C GLN A 34 2.86 -8.26 -21.64
N ASP A 35 1.70 -8.91 -21.58
CA ASP A 35 0.88 -8.96 -20.37
C ASP A 35 1.23 -10.21 -19.56
N LEU A 36 1.31 -10.04 -18.24
CA LEU A 36 1.41 -11.11 -17.25
C LEU A 36 0.34 -10.92 -16.18
N SER A 37 0.22 -11.89 -15.28
CA SER A 37 -0.61 -11.77 -14.08
C SER A 37 0.06 -12.42 -12.88
N PHE A 38 -0.34 -11.96 -11.70
CA PHE A 38 -0.06 -12.62 -10.43
C PHE A 38 -1.38 -12.93 -9.72
N PHE A 39 -1.38 -13.96 -8.88
CA PHE A 39 -2.55 -14.33 -8.08
C PHE A 39 -2.62 -13.44 -6.84
N SER A 40 -3.71 -12.68 -6.69
CA SER A 40 -3.93 -11.86 -5.49
C SER A 40 -4.75 -12.63 -4.45
N ALA A 41 -4.17 -12.81 -3.27
CA ALA A 41 -4.84 -13.45 -2.13
C ALA A 41 -5.93 -12.57 -1.48
N VAL A 42 -6.07 -11.31 -1.91
CA VAL A 42 -7.11 -10.41 -1.38
C VAL A 42 -8.51 -10.92 -1.74
N ASP A 43 -8.70 -11.35 -2.99
CA ASP A 43 -9.99 -11.80 -3.51
C ASP A 43 -9.93 -13.07 -4.35
N ASP A 44 -8.81 -13.79 -4.29
CA ASP A 44 -8.56 -15.04 -5.00
C ASP A 44 -8.66 -14.89 -6.54
N THR A 45 -8.16 -13.78 -7.08
CA THR A 45 -8.19 -13.49 -8.52
C THR A 45 -6.83 -13.18 -9.11
N ASP A 46 -6.65 -13.47 -10.40
CA ASP A 46 -5.47 -13.04 -11.16
C ASP A 46 -5.55 -11.55 -11.47
N GLN A 47 -4.51 -10.81 -11.09
CA GLN A 47 -4.35 -9.39 -11.38
C GLN A 47 -3.36 -9.16 -12.52
N PRO A 48 -3.77 -8.47 -13.61
CA PRO A 48 -2.92 -8.28 -14.76
C PRO A 48 -1.95 -7.11 -14.57
N TYR A 49 -0.79 -7.24 -15.17
CA TYR A 49 0.18 -6.17 -15.33
C TYR A 49 0.91 -6.30 -16.67
N ALA A 50 1.37 -5.17 -17.20
CA ALA A 50 2.21 -5.14 -18.39
C ALA A 50 3.68 -5.22 -17.95
N VAL A 51 4.49 -5.99 -18.68
CA VAL A 51 5.94 -6.06 -18.49
C VAL A 51 6.66 -5.82 -19.81
N TYR A 52 7.77 -5.11 -19.77
CA TYR A 52 8.75 -5.05 -20.86
C TYR A 52 10.01 -5.81 -20.46
N ILE A 53 10.43 -6.74 -21.32
CA ILE A 53 11.67 -7.51 -21.18
C ILE A 53 12.69 -7.00 -22.22
N PRO A 54 13.94 -6.68 -21.85
CA PRO A 54 14.96 -6.21 -22.81
C PRO A 54 15.18 -7.14 -24.01
N GLU A 55 15.39 -6.60 -25.22
CA GLU A 55 15.61 -7.38 -26.45
C GLU A 55 16.72 -8.45 -26.34
N ASN A 56 17.78 -8.14 -25.61
CA ASN A 56 18.91 -9.02 -25.34
C ASN A 56 18.90 -9.51 -23.88
N PHE A 57 17.73 -10.00 -23.42
CA PHE A 57 17.58 -10.49 -22.05
C PHE A 57 18.46 -11.71 -21.78
N ASP A 58 19.20 -11.66 -20.68
CA ASP A 58 20.08 -12.70 -20.17
C ASP A 58 19.62 -13.12 -18.77
N GLU A 59 19.10 -14.34 -18.65
CA GLU A 59 18.59 -14.92 -17.39
C GLU A 59 19.64 -14.92 -16.26
N SER A 60 20.94 -14.83 -16.58
CA SER A 60 22.03 -14.82 -15.59
C SER A 60 22.39 -13.43 -15.06
N LYS A 61 21.82 -12.36 -15.63
CA LYS A 61 22.14 -10.97 -15.31
C LYS A 61 21.05 -10.32 -14.46
N ALA A 62 21.46 -9.55 -13.46
CA ALA A 62 20.56 -8.69 -12.71
C ALA A 62 20.19 -7.42 -13.52
N TYR A 63 18.90 -7.15 -13.68
CA TYR A 63 18.38 -5.98 -14.39
C TYR A 63 17.77 -4.95 -13.43
N PRO A 64 17.96 -3.64 -13.70
CA PRO A 64 17.20 -2.60 -13.02
C PRO A 64 15.70 -2.73 -13.37
N LEU A 65 14.83 -2.32 -12.44
CA LEU A 65 13.37 -2.38 -12.61
C LEU A 65 12.77 -0.98 -12.53
N VAL A 66 11.99 -0.58 -13.54
CA VAL A 66 11.16 0.63 -13.51
C VAL A 66 9.70 0.23 -13.32
N VAL A 67 9.11 0.67 -12.21
CA VAL A 67 7.68 0.52 -11.92
C VAL A 67 6.95 1.77 -12.39
N PHE A 68 5.95 1.60 -13.24
CA PHE A 68 5.11 2.67 -13.76
C PHE A 68 3.68 2.57 -13.23
N LEU A 69 3.18 3.64 -12.62
CA LEU A 69 1.82 3.76 -12.12
C LEU A 69 0.95 4.57 -13.10
N HIS A 70 -0.12 3.97 -13.61
CA HIS A 70 -1.02 4.63 -14.54
C HIS A 70 -1.93 5.67 -13.86
N GLY A 71 -2.42 6.62 -14.65
CA GLY A 71 -3.40 7.62 -14.21
C GLY A 71 -4.82 7.06 -14.08
N ALA A 72 -5.74 7.88 -13.53
CA ALA A 72 -7.16 7.54 -13.50
C ALA A 72 -7.68 7.27 -14.93
N TRP A 73 -8.61 6.33 -15.07
CA TRP A 73 -9.23 5.91 -16.35
C TRP A 73 -8.28 5.23 -17.35
N SER A 74 -7.05 4.96 -16.95
CA SER A 74 -6.05 4.22 -17.73
C SER A 74 -5.97 2.76 -17.28
N ASN A 75 -5.04 1.99 -17.87
CA ASN A 75 -4.71 0.62 -17.49
C ASN A 75 -3.21 0.36 -17.63
N HIS A 76 -2.77 -0.85 -17.26
CA HIS A 76 -1.39 -1.32 -17.36
C HIS A 76 -0.77 -1.20 -18.76
N ARG A 77 -1.52 -1.51 -19.83
CA ARG A 77 -0.99 -1.49 -21.21
C ARG A 77 -0.75 -0.09 -21.71
N LEU A 78 -1.72 0.79 -21.51
CA LEU A 78 -1.57 2.19 -21.87
C LEU A 78 -0.51 2.88 -20.99
N GLY A 79 -0.43 2.51 -19.71
CA GLY A 79 0.63 2.98 -18.82
C GLY A 79 2.02 2.61 -19.35
N MET A 80 2.21 1.35 -19.75
CA MET A 80 3.46 0.89 -20.36
C MET A 80 3.81 1.67 -21.64
N ARG A 81 2.85 1.90 -22.55
CA ARG A 81 3.09 2.74 -23.74
C ARG A 81 3.58 4.14 -23.35
N ARG A 82 2.94 4.78 -22.38
CA ARG A 82 3.27 6.13 -21.90
C ARG A 82 4.65 6.19 -21.23
N LEU A 83 5.07 5.15 -20.49
CA LEU A 83 6.43 5.06 -19.93
C LEU A 83 7.51 5.19 -21.01
N PHE A 84 7.27 4.60 -22.19
CA PHE A 84 8.18 4.67 -23.34
C PHE A 84 8.00 5.93 -24.19
N GLY A 85 7.22 6.91 -23.72
CA GLY A 85 6.93 8.15 -24.46
C GLY A 85 5.98 7.96 -25.64
N VAL A 86 5.31 6.80 -25.74
CA VAL A 86 4.40 6.48 -26.84
C VAL A 86 2.97 6.80 -26.43
N GLY A 87 2.58 8.06 -26.59
CA GLY A 87 1.23 8.54 -26.32
C GLY A 87 0.18 8.04 -27.33
N ASN A 88 -1.07 8.45 -27.08
CA ASN A 88 -2.21 8.17 -27.96
C ASN A 88 -2.39 9.28 -29.01
N SER A 89 -1.67 10.39 -28.86
CA SER A 89 -1.49 11.42 -29.86
C SER A 89 -0.10 11.21 -30.50
N GLN A 90 -0.05 10.70 -31.73
CA GLN A 90 1.20 10.36 -32.42
C GLN A 90 1.67 11.55 -33.27
N GLY A 91 2.21 12.60 -32.65
CA GLY A 91 2.77 13.76 -33.35
C GLY A 91 2.70 15.06 -32.56
N TYR A 92 3.55 16.02 -32.93
CA TYR A 92 3.64 17.35 -32.31
C TYR A 92 3.41 18.43 -33.39
N ASP A 93 2.16 18.69 -33.76
CA ASP A 93 1.83 19.84 -34.62
C ASP A 93 1.14 20.94 -33.82
N PHE A 94 1.96 21.79 -33.19
CA PHE A 94 1.51 22.99 -32.50
C PHE A 94 0.87 24.04 -33.43
N ILE A 95 1.05 23.90 -34.75
CA ILE A 95 0.61 24.86 -35.77
C ILE A 95 -0.73 24.39 -36.36
N LYS A 96 -0.96 23.08 -36.49
CA LYS A 96 -2.21 22.46 -36.98
C LYS A 96 -2.60 21.22 -36.17
N PRO A 97 -3.25 21.40 -35.00
CA PRO A 97 -3.60 20.31 -34.09
C PRO A 97 -4.45 19.17 -34.69
N GLY A 98 -5.19 19.44 -35.77
CA GLY A 98 -6.12 18.48 -36.39
C GLY A 98 -5.51 17.44 -37.35
N ASN A 99 -4.19 17.45 -37.57
CA ASN A 99 -3.51 16.53 -38.50
C ASN A 99 -2.69 15.43 -37.81
N ILE A 100 -2.81 15.28 -36.49
CA ILE A 100 -2.09 14.27 -35.72
C ILE A 100 -2.97 13.01 -35.66
N PRO A 101 -2.47 11.83 -36.10
CA PRO A 101 -3.16 10.57 -35.84
C PRO A 101 -3.42 10.41 -34.34
N TYR A 102 -4.68 10.28 -33.98
CA TYR A 102 -5.15 10.17 -32.61
C TYR A 102 -5.87 8.83 -32.43
N GLU A 103 -5.48 8.12 -31.39
CA GLU A 103 -6.16 6.92 -30.91
C GLU A 103 -6.91 7.25 -29.63
N THR A 104 -8.09 6.66 -29.45
CA THR A 104 -8.70 6.61 -28.12
C THR A 104 -7.86 5.74 -27.17
N ASP A 105 -7.98 5.96 -25.87
CA ASP A 105 -7.30 5.13 -24.85
C ASP A 105 -7.63 3.63 -24.99
N VAL A 106 -8.86 3.31 -25.45
CA VAL A 106 -9.28 1.94 -25.74
C VAL A 106 -8.55 1.36 -26.95
N GLU A 107 -8.46 2.10 -28.06
CA GLU A 107 -7.74 1.65 -29.25
C GLU A 107 -6.26 1.45 -28.97
N ALA A 108 -5.66 2.41 -28.27
CA ALA A 108 -4.25 2.36 -27.91
C ALA A 108 -3.90 1.16 -27.01
N SER A 109 -4.84 0.69 -26.20
CA SER A 109 -4.63 -0.46 -25.30
C SER A 109 -4.67 -1.81 -26.02
N ARG A 110 -5.08 -1.88 -27.29
CA ARG A 110 -5.29 -3.16 -28.00
C ARG A 110 -4.02 -3.83 -28.52
N TYR A 111 -2.93 -3.08 -28.65
CA TYR A 111 -1.70 -3.59 -29.27
C TYR A 111 -0.46 -2.92 -28.66
N TRP A 112 0.71 -3.50 -28.94
CA TRP A 112 2.00 -2.95 -28.55
C TRP A 112 2.66 -2.26 -29.75
N PRO A 113 2.87 -0.94 -29.72
CA PRO A 113 3.69 -0.30 -30.73
C PRO A 113 5.18 -0.63 -30.49
N PRO A 114 6.06 -0.38 -31.48
CA PRO A 114 7.50 -0.47 -31.25
C PRO A 114 7.95 0.45 -30.11
N PHE A 115 8.79 -0.06 -29.22
CA PHE A 115 9.39 0.71 -28.13
C PHE A 115 10.88 0.92 -28.41
N ARG A 116 11.44 2.04 -27.91
CA ARG A 116 12.90 2.23 -27.85
C ARG A 116 13.50 1.08 -27.02
N PRO A 117 14.51 0.35 -27.53
CA PRO A 117 15.17 -0.67 -26.74
C PRO A 117 15.84 -0.07 -25.50
N VAL A 118 15.62 -0.68 -24.33
CA VAL A 118 16.23 -0.25 -23.06
C VAL A 118 16.77 -1.46 -22.29
N GLY A 119 17.85 -1.23 -21.53
CA GLY A 119 18.47 -2.25 -20.67
C GLY A 119 17.78 -2.44 -19.31
N TYR A 120 16.46 -2.28 -19.27
CA TYR A 120 15.63 -2.29 -18.05
C TYR A 120 14.49 -3.28 -18.20
N ILE A 121 14.15 -3.96 -17.11
CA ILE A 121 12.80 -4.50 -16.99
C ILE A 121 11.90 -3.33 -16.58
N ALA A 122 10.75 -3.22 -17.22
CA ALA A 122 9.74 -2.25 -16.81
C ALA A 122 8.42 -2.96 -16.54
N ALA A 123 7.65 -2.49 -15.57
CA ALA A 123 6.37 -3.08 -15.22
C ALA A 123 5.33 -2.01 -14.88
N ALA A 124 4.08 -2.25 -15.28
CA ALA A 124 2.95 -1.39 -14.97
C ALA A 124 1.77 -2.25 -14.50
N PRO A 125 1.32 -2.18 -13.24
CA PRO A 125 0.19 -2.96 -12.75
C PRO A 125 -1.14 -2.35 -13.18
N LEU A 126 -2.20 -3.17 -13.26
CA LEU A 126 -3.57 -2.63 -13.31
C LEU A 126 -3.97 -2.02 -11.96
N ALA A 127 -3.48 -2.59 -10.84
CA ALA A 127 -3.74 -2.10 -9.48
C ALA A 127 -5.21 -1.71 -9.25
N ARG A 128 -6.13 -2.60 -9.64
CA ARG A 128 -7.59 -2.42 -9.55
C ARG A 128 -8.19 -1.22 -10.33
N GLY A 129 -7.46 -0.64 -11.26
CA GLY A 129 -7.92 0.45 -12.13
C GLY A 129 -7.84 1.82 -11.45
N THR A 130 -8.92 2.59 -11.47
CA THR A 130 -8.98 3.92 -10.84
C THR A 130 -9.17 3.80 -9.32
N ALA A 131 -8.13 3.35 -8.61
CA ALA A 131 -8.21 2.99 -7.19
C ALA A 131 -7.24 3.74 -6.26
N GLY A 132 -6.46 4.71 -6.76
CA GLY A 132 -5.72 5.65 -5.90
C GLY A 132 -4.46 5.13 -5.19
N TYR A 133 -4.09 3.86 -5.38
CA TYR A 133 -2.86 3.25 -4.85
C TYR A 133 -2.70 3.31 -3.32
N GLN A 134 -3.82 3.21 -2.57
CA GLN A 134 -3.84 2.95 -1.12
C GLN A 134 -4.62 1.67 -0.84
N GLY A 135 -4.16 0.86 0.11
CA GLY A 135 -4.82 -0.40 0.48
C GLY A 135 -4.59 -1.51 -0.55
N VAL A 136 -5.65 -2.18 -1.01
CA VAL A 136 -5.57 -3.26 -2.03
C VAL A 136 -4.75 -2.88 -3.28
N PRO A 137 -5.01 -1.75 -3.98
CA PRO A 137 -4.23 -1.36 -5.15
C PRO A 137 -2.76 -1.04 -4.84
N GLU A 138 -2.41 -0.69 -3.61
CA GLU A 138 -1.01 -0.56 -3.20
C GLU A 138 -0.35 -1.93 -3.05
N GLN A 139 -1.04 -2.86 -2.38
CA GLN A 139 -0.57 -4.24 -2.20
C GLN A 139 -0.32 -4.91 -3.55
N ASP A 140 -1.21 -4.72 -4.54
CA ASP A 140 -1.03 -5.22 -5.90
C ASP A 140 0.28 -4.74 -6.56
N VAL A 141 0.75 -3.53 -6.26
CA VAL A 141 2.04 -3.03 -6.80
C VAL A 141 3.20 -3.84 -6.19
N TYR A 142 3.13 -4.10 -4.88
CA TYR A 142 4.17 -4.87 -4.20
C TYR A 142 4.12 -6.36 -4.56
N ASP A 143 2.94 -6.94 -4.70
CA ASP A 143 2.75 -8.32 -5.17
C ASP A 143 3.27 -8.48 -6.61
N MET A 144 3.06 -7.50 -7.49
CA MET A 144 3.67 -7.48 -8.83
C MET A 144 5.20 -7.44 -8.75
N ILE A 145 5.78 -6.62 -7.87
CA ILE A 145 7.25 -6.56 -7.69
C ILE A 145 7.77 -7.92 -7.19
N ASP A 146 7.09 -8.57 -6.26
CA ASP A 146 7.49 -9.88 -5.74
C ASP A 146 7.35 -10.98 -6.80
N ASP A 147 6.28 -10.95 -7.61
CA ASP A 147 6.12 -11.83 -8.77
C ASP A 147 7.25 -11.63 -9.80
N LEU A 148 7.63 -10.39 -10.09
CA LEU A 148 8.78 -10.09 -10.97
C LEU A 148 10.10 -10.60 -10.40
N LYS A 149 10.35 -10.40 -9.10
CA LYS A 149 11.55 -10.93 -8.42
C LYS A 149 11.59 -12.46 -8.41
N SER A 150 10.44 -13.13 -8.45
CA SER A 150 10.37 -14.59 -8.57
C SER A 150 10.70 -15.09 -9.98
N ARG A 151 10.50 -14.23 -11.01
CA ARG A 151 10.68 -14.57 -12.43
C ARG A 151 12.04 -14.11 -12.99
N PHE A 152 12.60 -13.04 -12.44
CA PHE A 152 13.77 -12.36 -12.97
C PHE A 152 14.79 -12.05 -11.88
N LEU A 153 16.08 -12.03 -12.23
CA LEU A 153 17.10 -11.44 -11.38
C LEU A 153 16.96 -9.91 -11.43
N ILE A 154 16.32 -9.33 -10.41
CA ILE A 154 16.17 -7.88 -10.28
C ILE A 154 17.31 -7.31 -9.42
N ASP A 155 17.92 -6.24 -9.91
CA ASP A 155 18.84 -5.42 -9.13
C ASP A 155 18.05 -4.51 -8.19
N GLU A 156 17.92 -4.93 -6.93
CA GLU A 156 17.10 -4.22 -5.93
C GLU A 156 17.65 -2.84 -5.54
N ASP A 157 18.92 -2.54 -5.84
CA ASP A 157 19.46 -1.20 -5.62
C ASP A 157 19.16 -0.25 -6.80
N ARG A 158 18.52 -0.76 -7.85
CA ARG A 158 18.09 0.00 -9.03
C ARG A 158 16.62 -0.28 -9.34
N LEU A 159 15.80 -0.19 -8.28
CA LEU A 159 14.35 -0.16 -8.36
C LEU A 159 13.87 1.29 -8.42
N TYR A 160 13.12 1.65 -9.46
CA TYR A 160 12.67 3.02 -9.70
C TYR A 160 11.15 3.09 -9.79
N LEU A 161 10.57 4.23 -9.41
CA LEU A 161 9.12 4.44 -9.43
C LEU A 161 8.75 5.71 -10.18
N THR A 162 7.79 5.62 -11.08
CA THR A 162 7.24 6.79 -11.77
C THR A 162 5.77 6.57 -12.10
N GLY A 163 5.06 7.64 -12.45
CA GLY A 163 3.67 7.57 -12.85
C GLY A 163 3.10 8.95 -13.10
N LEU A 164 1.90 8.98 -13.68
CA LEU A 164 1.22 10.22 -14.08
C LEU A 164 -0.13 10.39 -13.37
N SER A 165 -0.51 11.63 -13.06
CA SER A 165 -1.82 11.97 -12.48
C SER A 165 -2.06 11.18 -11.18
N MET A 166 -3.11 10.34 -11.11
CA MET A 166 -3.32 9.37 -10.02
C MET A 166 -2.06 8.53 -9.72
N GLY A 167 -1.36 8.04 -10.74
CA GLY A 167 -0.11 7.30 -10.60
C GLY A 167 1.09 8.19 -10.23
N GLY A 168 1.05 9.48 -10.56
CA GLY A 168 2.02 10.47 -10.05
C GLY A 168 1.82 10.70 -8.56
N GLY A 169 0.55 10.69 -8.11
CA GLY A 169 0.20 10.66 -6.70
C GLY A 169 0.64 9.38 -5.99
N GLY A 170 0.36 8.22 -6.58
CA GLY A 170 0.86 6.93 -6.11
C GLY A 170 2.38 6.86 -6.05
N THR A 171 3.09 7.55 -6.95
CA THR A 171 4.56 7.66 -6.94
C THR A 171 5.05 8.35 -5.67
N LEU A 172 4.35 9.41 -5.24
CA LEU A 172 4.64 10.06 -3.96
C LEU A 172 4.25 9.16 -2.78
N TRP A 173 3.08 8.52 -2.80
CA TRP A 173 2.62 7.65 -1.71
C TRP A 173 3.55 6.46 -1.47
N LEU A 174 3.79 5.62 -2.48
CA LEU A 174 4.64 4.43 -2.38
C LEU A 174 6.12 4.83 -2.19
N GLY A 175 6.54 5.92 -2.83
CA GLY A 175 7.89 6.47 -2.71
C GLY A 175 8.22 6.90 -1.28
N LEU A 176 7.27 7.55 -0.60
CA LEU A 176 7.49 8.14 0.71
C LEU A 176 7.09 7.22 1.88
N THR A 177 6.21 6.24 1.68
CA THR A 177 5.92 5.23 2.71
C THR A 177 7.06 4.21 2.85
N ARG A 178 7.75 3.88 1.76
CA ARG A 178 8.94 3.00 1.77
C ARG A 178 10.11 3.64 1.00
N PRO A 179 10.71 4.73 1.51
CA PRO A 179 11.78 5.43 0.80
C PRO A 179 13.04 4.58 0.61
N ASP A 180 13.19 3.53 1.41
CA ASP A 180 14.36 2.66 1.48
C ASP A 180 14.36 1.51 0.46
N ILE A 181 13.35 1.40 -0.40
CA ILE A 181 13.34 0.41 -1.48
C ILE A 181 13.57 1.02 -2.86
N TRP A 182 13.47 2.34 -2.98
CA TRP A 182 13.58 3.04 -4.25
C TRP A 182 14.96 3.69 -4.41
N ALA A 183 15.53 3.59 -5.60
CA ALA A 183 16.75 4.30 -5.97
C ALA A 183 16.48 5.75 -6.38
N ALA A 184 15.32 6.01 -6.98
CA ALA A 184 14.80 7.34 -7.31
C ALA A 184 13.32 7.25 -7.69
N ILE A 185 12.59 8.35 -7.56
CA ILE A 185 11.19 8.45 -7.97
C ILE A 185 10.94 9.64 -8.92
N ALA A 186 9.95 9.53 -9.80
CA ALA A 186 9.61 10.58 -10.76
C ALA A 186 8.10 10.78 -10.89
N PRO A 187 7.47 11.59 -10.02
CA PRO A 187 6.05 11.91 -10.12
C PRO A 187 5.77 12.90 -11.26
N VAL A 188 4.82 12.56 -12.14
CA VAL A 188 4.35 13.42 -13.23
C VAL A 188 2.93 13.91 -12.94
N CYS A 189 2.73 15.23 -12.97
CA CYS A 189 1.47 15.93 -12.63
C CYS A 189 0.71 15.27 -11.47
N PRO A 190 1.33 15.17 -10.26
CA PRO A 190 0.87 14.26 -9.23
C PRO A 190 -0.50 14.66 -8.65
N ALA A 191 -1.36 13.66 -8.49
CA ALA A 191 -2.64 13.72 -7.80
C ALA A 191 -2.59 12.84 -6.53
N PRO A 192 -1.86 13.27 -5.49
CA PRO A 192 -1.56 12.44 -4.32
C PRO A 192 -2.82 12.12 -3.50
N PRO A 193 -2.93 10.90 -2.96
CA PRO A 193 -3.98 10.56 -2.02
C PRO A 193 -3.76 11.24 -0.66
N ASP A 194 -4.78 11.20 0.19
CA ASP A 194 -4.75 11.76 1.54
C ASP A 194 -3.61 11.18 2.39
N GLY A 195 -3.09 12.00 3.31
CA GLY A 195 -1.96 11.65 4.17
C GLY A 195 -0.58 11.74 3.51
N SER A 196 -0.48 11.82 2.17
CA SER A 196 0.82 11.87 1.48
C SER A 196 1.69 13.06 1.92
N ALA A 197 1.09 14.22 2.13
CA ALA A 197 1.82 15.45 2.44
C ALA A 197 2.59 15.40 3.78
N GLU A 198 2.12 14.58 4.74
CA GLU A 198 2.76 14.36 6.04
C GLU A 198 4.08 13.57 5.91
N LEU A 199 4.23 12.82 4.80
CA LEU A 199 5.37 11.95 4.54
C LEU A 199 6.50 12.63 3.75
N ALA A 200 6.36 13.90 3.37
CA ALA A 200 7.34 14.58 2.51
C ALA A 200 8.77 14.56 3.08
N GLY A 201 8.94 14.54 4.41
CA GLY A 201 10.25 14.41 5.09
C GLY A 201 11.01 13.13 4.74
N ASN A 202 10.29 12.06 4.34
CA ASN A 202 10.88 10.78 3.98
C ASN A 202 11.68 10.82 2.67
N ALA A 203 11.61 11.93 1.92
CA ALA A 203 12.42 12.14 0.72
C ALA A 203 13.91 12.44 1.03
N CYS A 204 14.32 12.55 2.30
CA CYS A 204 15.67 12.95 2.74
C CYS A 204 16.83 12.22 2.04
N ASN A 205 16.62 10.97 1.64
CA ASN A 205 17.62 10.12 0.98
C ASN A 205 17.16 9.65 -0.41
N LEU A 206 16.17 10.31 -0.98
CA LEU A 206 15.51 9.90 -2.22
C LEU A 206 15.64 11.00 -3.29
N PRO A 207 16.29 10.71 -4.44
CA PRO A 207 16.23 11.56 -5.61
C PRO A 207 14.81 11.60 -6.20
N VAL A 208 14.34 12.80 -6.51
CA VAL A 208 12.99 13.04 -7.06
C VAL A 208 13.05 13.87 -8.35
N HIS A 209 12.31 13.46 -9.39
CA HIS A 209 12.08 14.28 -10.58
C HIS A 209 10.59 14.62 -10.74
N LEU A 210 10.23 15.87 -10.46
CA LEU A 210 8.84 16.33 -10.52
C LEU A 210 8.56 17.05 -11.84
N PHE A 211 7.48 16.66 -12.51
CA PHE A 211 7.06 17.24 -13.79
C PHE A 211 5.64 17.81 -13.73
N ILE A 212 5.39 18.96 -14.36
CA ILE A 212 4.06 19.56 -14.45
C ILE A 212 3.90 20.42 -15.71
N GLY A 213 2.69 20.56 -16.23
CA GLY A 213 2.36 21.58 -17.24
C GLY A 213 1.76 22.82 -16.57
N ASP A 214 2.13 24.03 -17.00
CA ASP A 214 1.69 25.27 -16.34
C ASP A 214 0.18 25.59 -16.53
N LYS A 215 -0.51 24.86 -17.41
CA LYS A 215 -1.97 24.92 -17.61
C LYS A 215 -2.70 23.71 -17.04
N ASP A 216 -2.00 22.81 -16.36
CA ASP A 216 -2.61 21.67 -15.68
C ASP A 216 -3.47 22.16 -14.51
N PHE A 217 -4.64 21.56 -14.30
CA PHE A 217 -5.50 21.88 -13.16
C PHE A 217 -4.87 21.43 -11.82
N LEU A 218 -3.88 20.53 -11.85
CA LEU A 218 -3.06 20.14 -10.69
C LEU A 218 -1.80 20.99 -10.50
N TYR A 219 -1.64 22.08 -11.26
CA TYR A 219 -0.45 22.92 -11.15
C TYR A 219 -0.21 23.43 -9.72
N GLY A 220 -1.25 23.90 -9.03
CA GLY A 220 -1.15 24.34 -7.64
C GLY A 220 -0.63 23.24 -6.71
N THR A 221 -1.16 22.03 -6.83
CA THR A 221 -0.70 20.85 -6.09
C THR A 221 0.77 20.54 -6.38
N ALA A 222 1.20 20.58 -7.65
CA ALA A 222 2.59 20.34 -8.00
C ALA A 222 3.54 21.41 -7.43
N ILE A 223 3.13 22.68 -7.38
CA ILE A 223 3.91 23.75 -6.76
C ILE A 223 4.04 23.57 -5.24
N GLU A 224 2.98 23.15 -4.56
CA GLU A 224 3.04 22.80 -3.14
C GLU A 224 4.02 21.64 -2.89
N TRP A 225 3.99 20.61 -3.73
CA TRP A 225 4.91 19.48 -3.65
C TRP A 225 6.34 19.85 -4.00
N LYS A 226 6.56 20.71 -4.98
CA LYS A 226 7.88 21.29 -5.27
C LYS A 226 8.46 21.94 -4.02
N ALA A 227 7.70 22.82 -3.36
CA ALA A 227 8.18 23.51 -2.16
C ALA A 227 8.52 22.53 -1.03
N LYS A 228 7.72 21.48 -0.82
CA LYS A 228 8.00 20.42 0.16
C LYS A 228 9.29 19.67 -0.19
N LEU A 229 9.42 19.23 -1.43
CA LEU A 229 10.54 18.43 -1.89
C LEU A 229 11.85 19.24 -2.00
N GLU A 230 11.79 20.55 -2.27
CA GLU A 230 12.95 21.43 -2.19
C GLU A 230 13.52 21.49 -0.76
N ALA A 231 12.65 21.36 0.25
CA ALA A 231 13.06 21.35 1.65
C ALA A 231 13.52 19.98 2.14
N THR A 232 13.04 18.88 1.54
CA THR A 232 13.21 17.54 2.10
C THR A 232 13.94 16.54 1.22
N ALA A 233 13.91 16.65 -0.10
CA ALA A 233 14.48 15.63 -0.98
C ALA A 233 16.01 15.65 -0.99
N GLN A 234 16.65 14.49 -1.12
CA GLN A 234 18.11 14.41 -1.33
C GLN A 234 18.53 15.21 -2.56
N ARG A 235 17.72 15.12 -3.62
CA ARG A 235 17.84 15.88 -4.85
C ARG A 235 16.45 16.06 -5.44
N LEU A 236 16.12 17.28 -5.86
CA LEU A 236 14.93 17.56 -6.64
C LEU A 236 15.34 18.12 -8.00
N ASP A 237 14.97 17.40 -9.06
CA ASP A 237 14.92 17.96 -10.41
C ASP A 237 13.46 18.33 -10.71
N TYR A 238 13.19 19.58 -11.12
CA TYR A 238 11.83 20.06 -11.41
C TYR A 238 11.73 20.57 -12.84
N VAL A 239 10.71 20.12 -13.57
CA VAL A 239 10.42 20.58 -14.94
C VAL A 239 8.98 21.03 -15.05
N GLU A 240 8.83 22.25 -15.56
CA GLU A 240 7.55 22.86 -15.87
C GLU A 240 7.46 23.08 -17.38
N TYR A 241 6.36 22.63 -18.00
CA TYR A 241 6.15 22.74 -19.43
C TYR A 241 5.17 23.90 -19.75
N PRO A 242 5.63 24.99 -20.39
CA PRO A 242 4.78 26.12 -20.73
C PRO A 242 3.71 25.76 -21.76
N GLY A 243 2.47 26.18 -21.50
CA GLY A 243 1.31 25.93 -22.35
C GLY A 243 0.73 24.52 -22.25
N VAL A 244 1.33 23.61 -21.48
CA VAL A 244 0.91 22.21 -21.38
C VAL A 244 -0.14 22.05 -20.30
N GLY A 245 -1.23 21.35 -20.64
CA GLY A 245 -2.32 21.02 -19.72
C GLY A 245 -2.06 19.70 -18.98
N HIS A 246 -3.14 18.96 -18.72
CA HIS A 246 -3.09 17.64 -18.08
C HIS A 246 -2.66 16.53 -19.05
N ASN A 247 -1.48 16.70 -19.65
CA ASN A 247 -0.82 15.75 -20.55
C ASN A 247 0.72 15.88 -20.51
N SER A 248 1.28 16.39 -19.40
CA SER A 248 2.73 16.60 -19.26
C SER A 248 3.57 15.33 -19.41
N TRP A 249 2.99 14.15 -19.22
CA TRP A 249 3.64 12.86 -19.45
C TRP A 249 4.09 12.62 -20.89
N GLU A 250 3.45 13.26 -21.89
CA GLU A 250 3.89 13.18 -23.29
C GLU A 250 5.27 13.82 -23.50
N TRP A 251 5.68 14.69 -22.58
CA TRP A 251 6.97 15.36 -22.55
C TRP A 251 7.94 14.71 -21.56
N ALA A 252 7.45 14.37 -20.37
CA ALA A 252 8.26 13.78 -19.30
C ALA A 252 8.87 12.43 -19.71
N TYR A 253 8.15 11.63 -20.50
CA TYR A 253 8.62 10.32 -20.97
C TYR A 253 9.09 10.31 -22.42
N LYS A 254 9.11 11.47 -23.08
CA LYS A 254 9.47 11.58 -24.49
C LYS A 254 10.80 10.88 -24.77
N ASP A 255 10.84 10.10 -25.85
CA ASP A 255 12.01 9.34 -26.30
C ASP A 255 12.59 8.39 -25.23
N GLY A 256 11.81 8.02 -24.21
CA GLY A 256 12.28 7.21 -23.08
C GLY A 256 13.24 7.94 -22.15
N PHE A 257 13.22 9.27 -22.11
CA PHE A 257 14.10 10.11 -21.27
C PHE A 257 14.22 9.61 -19.82
N ILE A 258 13.13 9.12 -19.25
CA ILE A 258 13.10 8.71 -17.85
C ILE A 258 14.09 7.58 -17.51
N PHE A 259 14.37 6.68 -18.45
CA PHE A 259 15.35 5.60 -18.26
C PHE A 259 16.77 6.18 -18.15
N ASP A 260 17.09 7.17 -18.98
CA ASP A 260 18.38 7.86 -18.96
C ASP A 260 18.55 8.67 -17.66
N TRP A 261 17.48 9.31 -17.16
CA TRP A 261 17.49 9.97 -15.86
C TRP A 261 17.74 8.98 -14.71
N PHE A 262 16.98 7.89 -14.65
CA PHE A 262 17.12 6.86 -13.62
C PHE A 262 18.51 6.19 -13.60
N SER A 263 19.16 6.06 -14.76
CA SER A 263 20.50 5.45 -14.86
C SER A 263 21.58 6.10 -13.98
N GLN A 264 21.36 7.34 -13.55
CA GLN A 264 22.27 8.10 -12.70
C GLN A 264 22.24 7.66 -11.23
N PHE A 265 21.22 6.91 -10.81
CA PHE A 265 20.95 6.66 -9.40
C PHE A 265 21.05 5.17 -9.06
N ARG A 266 21.62 4.92 -7.89
CA ARG A 266 21.59 3.64 -7.20
C ARG A 266 21.22 3.94 -5.75
N ARG A 267 20.34 3.13 -5.17
CA ARG A 267 19.91 3.26 -3.78
C ARG A 267 21.12 3.23 -2.84
N ASP A 268 21.18 4.18 -1.92
CA ASP A 268 22.09 4.13 -0.78
C ASP A 268 21.42 3.35 0.36
N LEU A 269 21.96 2.17 0.67
CA LEU A 269 21.49 1.32 1.77
C LEU A 269 21.91 1.87 3.15
N PHE A 270 22.98 2.67 3.19
CA PHE A 270 23.62 3.12 4.43
C PHE A 270 23.86 4.64 4.40
N PRO A 271 22.80 5.46 4.22
CA PRO A 271 22.96 6.91 4.22
C PRO A 271 23.42 7.39 5.59
N GLU A 272 24.27 8.42 5.62
CA GLU A 272 24.81 8.97 6.87
C GLU A 272 23.71 9.51 7.81
N LYS A 273 22.61 10.01 7.24
CA LYS A 273 21.42 10.51 7.93
C LYS A 273 20.18 9.77 7.46
N VAL A 274 19.25 9.51 8.37
CA VAL A 274 17.88 9.08 8.08
C VAL A 274 16.92 10.04 8.77
N SER A 275 16.04 10.66 7.98
CA SER A 275 14.84 11.33 8.48
C SER A 275 13.65 10.47 8.10
N PHE A 276 12.86 10.04 9.07
CA PHE A 276 11.74 9.13 8.82
C PHE A 276 10.52 9.48 9.66
N THR A 277 9.37 9.45 9.01
CA THR A 277 8.09 9.91 9.52
C THR A 277 7.00 8.94 9.09
N THR A 278 6.20 8.47 10.04
CA THR A 278 5.02 7.64 9.78
C THR A 278 4.07 7.69 10.99
N LYS A 279 2.79 7.41 10.76
CA LYS A 279 1.82 7.09 11.82
C LYS A 279 1.38 5.63 11.81
N TRP A 280 1.98 4.83 10.92
CA TRP A 280 1.58 3.44 10.68
C TRP A 280 2.73 2.48 10.95
N PHE A 281 2.45 1.43 11.72
CA PHE A 281 3.30 0.27 11.92
C PHE A 281 3.59 -0.50 10.62
N ARG A 282 2.67 -0.58 9.64
CA ARG A 282 2.93 -1.26 8.35
C ARG A 282 4.07 -0.62 7.56
N TYR A 283 4.38 0.64 7.85
CA TYR A 283 5.53 1.37 7.30
C TYR A 283 6.47 1.78 8.43
N ASN A 284 6.91 0.84 9.27
CA ASN A 284 7.71 1.15 10.45
C ASN A 284 9.23 1.13 10.19
N LYS A 285 9.70 1.10 8.95
CA LYS A 285 11.13 0.99 8.66
C LYS A 285 11.52 1.87 7.48
N ALA A 286 12.70 2.48 7.61
CA ALA A 286 13.43 3.06 6.49
C ALA A 286 14.95 2.92 6.73
N TYR A 287 15.67 2.37 5.75
CA TYR A 287 17.12 2.19 5.77
C TYR A 287 17.57 1.41 7.02
N TRP A 288 18.43 2.01 7.84
CA TRP A 288 18.91 1.46 9.10
C TRP A 288 18.06 1.83 10.32
N VAL A 289 16.86 2.40 10.15
CA VAL A 289 15.96 2.78 11.25
C VAL A 289 14.68 1.95 11.24
N THR A 290 14.27 1.47 12.42
CA THR A 290 13.00 0.76 12.64
C THR A 290 12.27 1.36 13.83
N PHE A 291 10.99 1.62 13.68
CA PHE A 291 10.06 1.96 14.75
C PHE A 291 9.51 0.67 15.36
N ASP A 292 9.79 0.48 16.65
CA ASP A 292 9.36 -0.71 17.38
C ASP A 292 8.05 -0.45 18.15
N ASP A 293 7.79 0.81 18.53
CA ASP A 293 6.56 1.25 19.21
C ASP A 293 6.26 2.72 18.90
N LEU A 294 5.00 3.02 18.58
CA LEU A 294 4.48 4.32 18.14
C LEU A 294 3.36 4.77 19.08
N VAL A 295 3.09 6.07 19.16
CA VAL A 295 1.84 6.55 19.78
C VAL A 295 0.71 6.48 18.74
N PRO A 296 -0.33 5.65 18.92
CA PRO A 296 -1.38 5.48 17.92
C PRO A 296 -2.11 6.78 17.58
N GLY A 297 -2.34 7.02 16.29
CA GLY A 297 -3.04 8.21 15.80
C GLY A 297 -2.18 9.48 15.76
N GLU A 298 -0.97 9.46 16.32
CA GLU A 298 -0.02 10.56 16.25
C GLU A 298 1.05 10.28 15.18
N MET A 299 1.60 11.35 14.60
CA MET A 299 2.77 11.24 13.72
C MET A 299 4.02 10.98 14.55
N ALA A 300 4.72 9.90 14.23
CA ALA A 300 6.04 9.62 14.78
C ALA A 300 7.13 10.06 13.81
N THR A 301 8.19 10.64 14.35
CA THR A 301 9.34 11.12 13.59
C THR A 301 10.65 10.72 14.25
N ILE A 302 11.67 10.53 13.41
CA ILE A 302 13.06 10.36 13.82
C ILE A 302 13.99 11.10 12.86
N ASP A 303 14.95 11.83 13.42
CA ASP A 303 16.12 12.30 12.71
C ASP A 303 17.35 11.64 13.35
N ALA A 304 17.89 10.63 12.69
CA ALA A 304 19.09 9.91 13.13
C ALA A 304 20.24 10.19 12.17
N LYS A 305 21.43 10.53 12.68
CA LYS A 305 22.62 10.78 11.86
C LYS A 305 23.89 10.27 12.53
N PHE A 306 24.82 9.75 11.73
CA PHE A 306 26.18 9.59 12.18
C PHE A 306 26.87 10.96 12.26
N THR A 307 27.57 11.23 13.36
CA THR A 307 28.40 12.45 13.55
C THR A 307 29.89 12.15 13.52
N GLY A 308 30.23 10.88 13.25
CA GLY A 308 31.57 10.31 13.20
C GLY A 308 31.51 8.79 13.37
N ASN A 309 32.64 8.11 13.24
CA ASN A 309 32.69 6.64 13.37
C ASN A 309 32.16 6.20 14.75
N ASN A 310 31.18 5.31 14.74
CA ASN A 310 30.46 4.82 15.93
C ASN A 310 29.86 5.94 16.80
N ARG A 311 29.53 7.10 16.23
CA ARG A 311 28.88 8.23 16.93
C ARG A 311 27.58 8.59 16.24
N ILE A 312 26.46 8.52 16.95
CA ILE A 312 25.13 8.76 16.39
C ILE A 312 24.39 9.80 17.24
N GLU A 313 23.70 10.73 16.60
CA GLU A 313 22.75 11.64 17.22
C GLU A 313 21.35 11.33 16.71
N VAL A 314 20.36 11.30 17.61
CA VAL A 314 18.97 10.96 17.33
C VAL A 314 18.05 11.99 18.00
N GLN A 315 17.11 12.52 17.24
CA GLN A 315 15.96 13.29 17.73
C GLN A 315 14.67 12.55 17.38
N THR A 316 13.73 12.48 18.32
CA THR A 316 12.47 11.75 18.14
C THR A 316 11.23 12.54 18.54
N SER A 317 10.10 12.21 17.94
CA SER A 317 8.75 12.61 18.37
C SER A 317 7.78 11.45 18.15
N GLY A 318 6.75 11.30 18.99
CA GLY A 318 5.70 10.29 18.83
C GLY A 318 6.15 8.82 18.95
N LEU A 319 7.37 8.56 19.45
CA LEU A 319 7.94 7.21 19.58
C LEU A 319 7.97 6.70 21.03
N GLY A 320 7.54 5.45 21.20
CA GLY A 320 7.75 4.66 22.42
C GLY A 320 9.01 3.79 22.35
N ALA A 321 9.40 3.33 21.16
CA ALA A 321 10.60 2.53 20.96
C ALA A 321 11.09 2.54 19.51
N PHE A 322 12.41 2.40 19.33
CA PHE A 322 13.04 2.30 18.02
C PHE A 322 14.33 1.49 18.07
N THR A 323 14.76 1.00 16.90
CA THR A 323 16.00 0.26 16.69
C THR A 323 16.80 0.85 15.54
N LEU A 324 18.10 0.99 15.74
CA LEU A 324 19.07 1.34 14.70
C LEU A 324 19.82 0.07 14.27
N ASN A 325 19.63 -0.36 13.02
CA ASN A 325 20.27 -1.54 12.42
C ASN A 325 21.60 -1.13 11.75
N LEU A 326 22.70 -1.24 12.48
CA LEU A 326 24.00 -0.70 12.09
C LEU A 326 24.87 -1.66 11.26
N ALA A 327 24.53 -2.95 11.22
CA ALA A 327 25.29 -3.96 10.48
C ALA A 327 25.46 -3.55 9.00
N GLY A 328 26.71 -3.54 8.53
CA GLY A 328 27.06 -3.16 7.16
C GLY A 328 27.26 -1.65 6.94
N HIS A 329 26.87 -0.80 7.89
CA HIS A 329 27.06 0.64 7.76
C HIS A 329 28.57 1.00 7.80
N PRO A 330 29.10 1.77 6.83
CA PRO A 330 30.55 2.03 6.71
C PRO A 330 31.14 2.80 7.90
N MET A 331 30.31 3.57 8.61
CA MET A 331 30.71 4.31 9.83
C MET A 331 30.53 3.49 11.14
N PHE A 332 30.15 2.21 11.06
CA PHE A 332 29.99 1.33 12.21
C PHE A 332 31.10 0.27 12.26
N ASP A 333 31.94 0.35 13.30
CA ASP A 333 32.95 -0.66 13.63
C ASP A 333 32.47 -1.54 14.79
N VAL A 334 32.21 -2.81 14.52
CA VAL A 334 31.71 -3.81 15.50
C VAL A 334 32.66 -4.01 16.70
N ALA A 335 33.95 -3.70 16.55
CA ALA A 335 34.92 -3.83 17.63
C ALA A 335 34.81 -2.70 18.68
N LYS A 336 34.15 -1.58 18.33
CA LYS A 336 34.06 -0.38 19.17
C LYS A 336 32.65 -0.21 19.75
N LYS A 337 32.57 0.46 20.90
CA LYS A 337 31.29 0.90 21.44
C LYS A 337 30.70 2.00 20.56
N VAL A 338 29.38 2.02 20.43
CA VAL A 338 28.61 3.09 19.81
C VAL A 338 28.30 4.15 20.87
N SER A 339 28.68 5.39 20.60
CA SER A 339 28.29 6.56 21.40
C SER A 339 27.03 7.16 20.80
N LEU A 340 25.95 7.26 21.58
CA LEU A 340 24.68 7.82 21.11
C LEU A 340 24.23 8.99 21.96
N ILE A 341 23.63 9.99 21.32
CA ILE A 341 22.84 11.04 21.96
C ILE A 341 21.40 10.89 21.45
N VAL A 342 20.48 10.49 22.32
CA VAL A 342 19.05 10.32 21.97
C VAL A 342 18.25 11.34 22.77
N ASP A 343 17.66 12.32 22.09
CA ASP A 343 16.92 13.44 22.71
C ASP A 343 17.72 14.13 23.83
N GLY A 344 19.03 14.33 23.59
CA GLY A 344 19.97 14.92 24.56
C GLY A 344 20.52 13.94 25.61
N GLN A 345 19.99 12.72 25.73
CA GLN A 345 20.48 11.71 26.66
C GLN A 345 21.65 10.92 26.06
N SER A 346 22.76 10.80 26.80
CA SER A 346 23.97 10.12 26.33
C SER A 346 24.02 8.64 26.68
N PHE A 347 24.48 7.80 25.72
CA PHE A 347 24.65 6.36 25.87
C PHE A 347 25.99 5.89 25.29
N SER A 348 26.52 4.80 25.83
CA SER A 348 27.69 4.10 25.28
C SER A 348 27.42 2.60 25.29
N VAL A 349 27.13 2.03 24.11
CA VAL A 349 26.59 0.67 23.96
C VAL A 349 27.56 -0.19 23.17
N ARG A 350 27.78 -1.43 23.61
CA ARG A 350 28.45 -2.45 22.80
C ARG A 350 27.37 -3.22 22.04
N SER A 351 27.48 -3.28 20.72
CA SER A 351 26.55 -4.03 19.87
C SER A 351 27.29 -4.70 18.73
N ALA A 352 26.79 -5.85 18.29
CA ALA A 352 27.30 -6.56 17.12
C ALA A 352 26.69 -6.02 15.81
N ASP A 353 25.45 -5.54 15.87
CA ASP A 353 24.60 -5.36 14.70
C ASP A 353 23.57 -4.22 14.87
N ALA A 354 22.89 -4.12 16.02
CA ALA A 354 21.80 -3.17 16.21
C ALA A 354 21.74 -2.57 17.62
N VAL A 355 21.16 -1.39 17.76
CA VAL A 355 20.99 -0.68 19.04
C VAL A 355 19.54 -0.28 19.21
N SER A 356 18.89 -0.79 20.25
CA SER A 356 17.46 -0.54 20.51
C SER A 356 17.27 0.38 21.72
N PHE A 357 16.22 1.19 21.64
CA PHE A 357 15.81 2.10 22.71
C PHE A 357 14.32 1.96 22.99
N THR A 358 13.97 1.98 24.27
CA THR A 358 12.58 1.99 24.73
C THR A 358 12.42 3.10 25.75
N ARG A 359 11.34 3.87 25.63
CA ARG A 359 10.98 4.93 26.55
C ARG A 359 10.31 4.33 27.77
N THR A 360 10.80 4.67 28.96
CA THR A 360 10.23 4.21 30.23
C THR A 360 10.14 5.40 31.18
N LYS A 361 8.94 5.73 31.65
CA LYS A 361 8.68 6.90 32.52
C LYS A 361 9.24 8.22 31.93
N GLY A 362 9.13 8.40 30.61
CA GLY A 362 9.55 9.60 29.90
C GLY A 362 11.02 9.65 29.46
N SER A 363 11.88 8.76 29.95
CA SER A 363 13.31 8.71 29.60
C SER A 363 13.67 7.51 28.72
N TRP A 364 14.72 7.64 27.92
CA TRP A 364 15.22 6.56 27.06
C TRP A 364 16.07 5.57 27.84
N THR A 365 15.91 4.29 27.54
CA THR A 365 16.77 3.21 28.02
C THR A 365 17.24 2.37 26.84
N ASN A 366 18.52 1.94 26.87
CA ASN A 366 19.04 1.01 25.86
C ASN A 366 18.53 -0.40 26.16
N ARG A 367 17.32 -0.68 25.67
CA ARG A 367 16.63 -1.95 25.84
C ARG A 367 15.83 -2.23 24.58
N LYS A 368 15.80 -3.50 24.17
CA LYS A 368 14.93 -3.95 23.09
C LYS A 368 13.47 -3.95 23.55
N PHE A 369 12.60 -3.35 22.75
CA PHE A 369 11.16 -3.41 22.97
C PHE A 369 10.63 -4.80 22.64
N THR A 370 9.62 -5.24 23.37
CA THR A 370 8.92 -6.50 23.09
C THR A 370 7.44 -6.18 23.18
N PRO A 371 6.73 -6.10 22.04
CA PRO A 371 5.30 -5.79 22.06
C PRO A 371 4.53 -6.88 22.82
N GLY A 372 3.42 -6.47 23.44
CA GLY A 372 2.45 -7.43 23.96
C GLY A 372 1.90 -8.33 22.85
N LEU A 373 1.44 -9.53 23.22
CA LEU A 373 0.85 -10.49 22.27
C LEU A 373 -0.31 -9.89 21.46
N THR A 374 -1.06 -8.98 22.07
CA THR A 374 -2.22 -8.30 21.49
C THR A 374 -1.90 -6.88 21.05
N ALA A 375 -0.67 -6.40 21.24
CA ALA A 375 -0.35 -5.00 21.00
C ALA A 375 -0.47 -4.65 19.51
N LYS A 376 -0.73 -3.37 19.24
CA LYS A 376 -0.66 -2.81 17.89
C LYS A 376 0.73 -3.06 17.30
N GLN A 377 0.75 -3.60 16.10
CA GLN A 377 1.97 -4.02 15.39
C GLN A 377 1.70 -4.06 13.89
N PRO A 378 2.74 -4.20 13.03
CA PRO A 378 2.52 -4.28 11.58
C PRO A 378 1.51 -5.40 11.24
N GLY A 379 0.47 -5.06 10.49
CA GLY A 379 -0.62 -6.00 10.13
C GLY A 379 -1.67 -6.23 11.23
N GLY A 380 -1.62 -5.48 12.33
CA GLY A 380 -2.57 -5.54 13.43
C GLY A 380 -2.59 -4.21 14.17
N GLU A 381 -2.83 -3.10 13.47
CA GLU A 381 -2.67 -1.74 13.99
C GLU A 381 -3.88 -0.82 13.80
N GLY A 382 -4.83 -1.17 12.93
CA GLY A 382 -5.85 -0.21 12.46
C GLY A 382 -5.34 0.67 11.31
N PRO A 383 -5.99 1.80 10.98
CA PRO A 383 -7.33 2.19 11.43
C PRO A 383 -8.40 1.28 10.81
N ILE A 384 -9.67 1.66 10.90
CA ILE A 384 -10.80 0.87 10.37
C ILE A 384 -10.61 0.41 8.91
N SER A 385 -9.99 1.22 8.05
CA SER A 385 -9.72 0.86 6.65
C SER A 385 -8.81 -0.37 6.51
N ALA A 386 -7.96 -0.67 7.49
CA ALA A 386 -7.09 -1.85 7.44
C ALA A 386 -7.86 -3.18 7.36
N ALA A 387 -9.15 -3.20 7.79
CA ALA A 387 -9.99 -4.38 7.67
C ALA A 387 -10.35 -4.74 6.22
N VAL A 388 -10.25 -3.79 5.28
CA VAL A 388 -10.59 -3.97 3.87
C VAL A 388 -9.40 -3.85 2.92
N ASP A 389 -8.20 -3.57 3.45
CA ASP A 389 -6.95 -3.48 2.70
C ASP A 389 -6.37 -4.85 2.29
N GLY A 390 -6.83 -5.92 2.92
CA GLY A 390 -6.42 -7.30 2.65
C GLY A 390 -7.60 -8.23 2.38
N SER A 391 -7.39 -9.55 2.43
CA SER A 391 -8.47 -10.52 2.27
C SER A 391 -9.58 -10.29 3.30
N HIS A 392 -10.83 -10.16 2.85
CA HIS A 392 -11.94 -9.84 3.75
C HIS A 392 -13.28 -10.43 3.29
N ILE A 393 -14.18 -10.62 4.26
CA ILE A 393 -15.51 -11.21 4.07
C ILE A 393 -16.55 -10.35 4.76
N TYR A 394 -17.67 -10.09 4.10
CA TYR A 394 -18.81 -9.39 4.68
C TYR A 394 -19.80 -10.40 5.25
N VAL A 395 -20.13 -10.25 6.53
CA VAL A 395 -20.87 -11.25 7.31
C VAL A 395 -22.10 -10.62 7.95
N TYR A 396 -23.28 -11.01 7.48
CA TYR A 396 -24.55 -10.59 8.06
C TYR A 396 -25.03 -11.58 9.14
N GLY A 397 -25.62 -11.04 10.20
CA GLY A 397 -26.10 -11.83 11.33
C GLY A 397 -27.47 -12.49 11.11
N THR A 398 -27.66 -13.71 11.60
CA THR A 398 -28.94 -14.45 11.51
C THR A 398 -29.62 -14.70 12.85
N GLY A 399 -29.07 -14.16 13.95
CA GLY A 399 -29.62 -14.32 15.30
C GLY A 399 -30.87 -13.47 15.56
N GLY A 400 -31.58 -13.81 16.63
CA GLY A 400 -32.78 -13.08 17.09
C GLY A 400 -34.07 -13.45 16.36
N ASP A 401 -34.16 -14.63 15.74
CA ASP A 401 -35.32 -15.12 14.99
C ASP A 401 -35.92 -14.09 14.00
N PRO A 402 -35.10 -13.53 13.08
CA PRO A 402 -35.55 -12.46 12.20
C PRO A 402 -36.63 -12.93 11.25
N SER A 403 -37.55 -12.03 10.90
CA SER A 403 -38.47 -12.28 9.79
C SER A 403 -37.71 -12.47 8.46
N PRO A 404 -38.31 -13.11 7.45
CA PRO A 404 -37.68 -13.22 6.13
C PRO A 404 -37.29 -11.85 5.51
N GLU A 405 -38.08 -10.81 5.75
CA GLU A 405 -37.82 -9.45 5.28
C GLU A 405 -36.62 -8.83 6.00
N GLU A 406 -36.55 -8.99 7.32
CA GLU A 406 -35.44 -8.50 8.12
C GLU A 406 -34.13 -9.20 7.75
N LEU A 407 -34.16 -10.53 7.60
CA LEU A 407 -32.98 -11.29 7.17
C LEU A 407 -32.51 -10.86 5.77
N ALA A 408 -33.45 -10.60 4.85
CA ALA A 408 -33.13 -10.07 3.53
C ALA A 408 -32.51 -8.66 3.61
N ALA A 409 -33.00 -7.80 4.50
CA ALA A 409 -32.43 -6.46 4.74
C ALA A 409 -31.00 -6.53 5.29
N ARG A 410 -30.73 -7.39 6.28
CA ARG A 410 -29.39 -7.61 6.83
C ARG A 410 -28.41 -8.09 5.75
N ARG A 411 -28.85 -9.03 4.90
CA ARG A 411 -28.06 -9.50 3.75
C ARG A 411 -27.81 -8.38 2.74
N ALA A 412 -28.82 -7.56 2.44
CA ALA A 412 -28.70 -6.44 1.52
C ALA A 412 -27.73 -5.36 2.04
N GLN A 413 -27.72 -5.10 3.35
CA GLN A 413 -26.75 -4.18 3.97
C GLN A 413 -25.31 -4.67 3.79
N ALA A 414 -25.04 -5.94 4.11
CA ALA A 414 -23.71 -6.53 3.90
C ALA A 414 -23.30 -6.54 2.41
N ALA A 415 -24.24 -6.84 1.51
CA ALA A 415 -23.99 -6.80 0.06
C ALA A 415 -23.72 -5.38 -0.46
N ALA A 416 -24.39 -4.37 0.10
CA ALA A 416 -24.16 -2.97 -0.26
C ALA A 416 -22.79 -2.47 0.21
N ALA A 417 -22.28 -2.99 1.33
CA ALA A 417 -20.92 -2.73 1.78
C ALA A 417 -19.88 -3.42 0.88
N ALA A 418 -20.16 -4.64 0.43
CA ALA A 418 -19.31 -5.42 -0.48
C ALA A 418 -19.30 -4.92 -1.92
N ASP A 419 -20.08 -3.88 -2.25
CA ASP A 419 -20.15 -3.30 -3.58
C ASP A 419 -19.05 -2.24 -3.76
N TRP A 420 -17.93 -2.67 -4.33
CA TRP A 420 -16.78 -1.82 -4.68
C TRP A 420 -17.01 -1.04 -6.00
N MET A 421 -18.24 -0.56 -6.22
CA MET A 421 -18.55 0.36 -7.30
C MET A 421 -18.19 1.78 -6.92
N GLY A 422 -17.55 2.49 -7.85
CA GLY A 422 -16.97 3.79 -7.65
C GLY A 422 -17.34 4.80 -8.73
N ARG A 423 -16.83 6.03 -8.60
CA ARG A 423 -16.97 7.07 -9.63
C ARG A 423 -16.38 6.60 -10.96
N GLY A 424 -15.31 5.81 -10.88
CA GLY A 424 -14.56 5.16 -11.95
C GLY A 424 -15.27 4.02 -12.71
N GLY A 425 -16.44 3.59 -12.23
CA GLY A 425 -16.99 2.27 -12.52
C GLY A 425 -16.61 1.25 -11.45
N ARG A 426 -16.60 -0.03 -11.81
CA ARG A 426 -16.35 -1.12 -10.86
C ARG A 426 -14.85 -1.24 -10.56
N ILE A 427 -14.50 -1.20 -9.27
CA ILE A 427 -13.17 -1.61 -8.79
C ILE A 427 -13.15 -3.13 -8.68
N MET A 428 -12.11 -3.77 -9.24
CA MET A 428 -12.06 -5.23 -9.42
C MET A 428 -11.64 -5.96 -8.13
N VAL A 429 -12.47 -5.83 -7.10
CA VAL A 429 -12.35 -6.53 -5.81
C VAL A 429 -13.66 -7.27 -5.55
N PHE A 430 -13.60 -8.59 -5.31
CA PHE A 430 -14.78 -9.47 -5.24
C PHE A 430 -14.90 -10.23 -3.91
N PRO A 431 -15.15 -9.52 -2.80
CA PRO A 431 -15.22 -10.15 -1.49
C PRO A 431 -16.48 -11.01 -1.33
N ARG A 432 -16.41 -12.05 -0.51
CA ARG A 432 -17.56 -12.91 -0.20
C ARG A 432 -18.57 -12.19 0.69
N VAL A 433 -19.86 -12.46 0.46
CA VAL A 433 -20.96 -12.04 1.35
C VAL A 433 -21.71 -13.27 1.83
N ILE A 434 -21.61 -13.58 3.12
CA ILE A 434 -22.14 -14.82 3.72
C ILE A 434 -22.81 -14.55 5.07
N SER A 435 -23.60 -15.51 5.56
CA SER A 435 -24.15 -15.42 6.92
C SER A 435 -23.12 -15.76 7.98
N ASP A 436 -23.33 -15.30 9.22
CA ASP A 436 -22.52 -15.67 10.39
C ASP A 436 -22.38 -17.21 10.58
N GLN A 437 -23.43 -17.98 10.27
CA GLN A 437 -23.41 -19.45 10.32
C GLN A 437 -22.55 -20.12 9.23
N GLN A 438 -22.21 -19.40 8.16
CA GLN A 438 -21.45 -19.92 7.02
C GLN A 438 -19.94 -19.67 7.13
N VAL A 439 -19.51 -18.84 8.10
CA VAL A 439 -18.10 -18.55 8.34
C VAL A 439 -17.38 -19.81 8.81
N ARG A 440 -16.31 -20.16 8.11
CA ARG A 440 -15.53 -21.38 8.34
C ARG A 440 -14.37 -21.11 9.27
N GLN A 441 -13.82 -22.17 9.87
CA GLN A 441 -12.62 -22.03 10.70
C GLN A 441 -11.43 -21.43 9.93
N SER A 442 -11.29 -21.76 8.64
CA SER A 442 -10.26 -21.20 7.76
C SER A 442 -10.43 -19.69 7.56
N ASP A 443 -11.66 -19.18 7.52
CA ASP A 443 -11.93 -17.77 7.27
C ASP A 443 -11.35 -16.87 8.39
N TYR A 444 -11.37 -17.35 9.64
CA TYR A 444 -10.73 -16.65 10.79
C TYR A 444 -9.20 -16.58 10.70
N VAL A 445 -8.57 -17.36 9.82
CA VAL A 445 -7.11 -17.49 9.67
C VAL A 445 -6.62 -16.85 8.38
N THR A 446 -7.48 -16.68 7.38
CA THR A 446 -7.09 -16.17 6.06
C THR A 446 -7.64 -14.78 5.78
N SER A 447 -8.67 -14.34 6.50
CA SER A 447 -9.43 -13.15 6.13
C SER A 447 -9.84 -12.31 7.34
N ASN A 448 -9.93 -11.01 7.10
CA ASN A 448 -10.64 -10.08 7.96
C ASN A 448 -12.15 -10.33 7.84
N LEU A 449 -12.90 -10.08 8.91
CA LEU A 449 -14.35 -10.22 8.93
C LEU A 449 -15.00 -8.87 9.15
N VAL A 450 -15.80 -8.41 8.19
CA VAL A 450 -16.66 -7.23 8.30
C VAL A 450 -18.03 -7.69 8.77
N LEU A 451 -18.32 -7.51 10.05
CA LEU A 451 -19.49 -8.04 10.73
C LEU A 451 -20.60 -7.00 10.81
N PHE A 452 -21.83 -7.40 10.47
CA PHE A 452 -23.03 -6.56 10.60
C PHE A 452 -23.96 -7.11 11.68
N GLY A 453 -24.42 -6.22 12.55
CA GLY A 453 -25.37 -6.51 13.62
C GLY A 453 -24.84 -6.18 15.01
N THR A 454 -25.46 -6.77 16.01
CA THR A 454 -25.16 -6.68 17.44
C THR A 454 -24.83 -8.06 18.00
N ARG A 455 -24.55 -8.14 19.30
CA ARG A 455 -24.37 -9.41 20.02
C ARG A 455 -25.56 -10.35 19.86
N GLU A 456 -26.78 -9.82 19.84
CA GLU A 456 -28.03 -10.58 19.80
C GLU A 456 -28.36 -11.08 18.38
N THR A 457 -27.82 -10.40 17.37
CA THR A 457 -28.20 -10.62 15.97
C THR A 457 -27.11 -11.26 15.13
N ASN A 458 -25.86 -11.28 15.59
CA ASN A 458 -24.72 -11.89 14.89
C ASN A 458 -23.91 -12.81 15.83
N ALA A 459 -23.92 -14.11 15.54
CA ALA A 459 -23.29 -15.13 16.40
C ALA A 459 -21.76 -14.98 16.55
N ILE A 460 -21.09 -14.29 15.60
CA ILE A 460 -19.65 -14.04 15.70
C ILE A 460 -19.38 -12.88 16.66
N ILE A 461 -20.19 -11.83 16.60
CA ILE A 461 -20.12 -10.72 17.58
C ILE A 461 -20.38 -11.29 18.98
N GLU A 462 -21.38 -12.17 19.12
CA GLU A 462 -21.67 -12.87 20.38
C GLU A 462 -20.47 -13.69 20.89
N LYS A 463 -19.89 -14.51 20.02
CA LYS A 463 -18.73 -15.36 20.32
C LYS A 463 -17.55 -14.56 20.88
N PHE A 464 -17.36 -13.32 20.44
CA PHE A 464 -16.27 -12.44 20.89
C PHE A 464 -16.72 -11.36 21.86
N ALA A 465 -17.97 -11.37 22.34
CA ALA A 465 -18.54 -10.27 23.11
C ALA A 465 -17.73 -9.93 24.37
N ASP A 466 -17.23 -10.95 25.06
CA ASP A 466 -16.38 -10.80 26.25
C ASP A 466 -14.99 -10.24 25.95
N ARG A 467 -14.60 -10.06 24.68
CA ARG A 467 -13.32 -9.50 24.27
C ARG A 467 -13.46 -8.12 23.62
N LEU A 468 -14.58 -7.88 22.95
CA LEU A 468 -14.84 -6.66 22.22
C LEU A 468 -15.06 -5.47 23.19
N PRO A 469 -14.43 -4.30 22.93
CA PRO A 469 -14.46 -3.16 23.86
C PRO A 469 -15.77 -2.35 23.81
N LEU A 470 -16.55 -2.49 22.75
CA LEU A 470 -17.69 -1.62 22.44
C LEU A 470 -18.90 -2.46 22.00
N HIS A 471 -20.05 -2.24 22.64
CA HIS A 471 -21.34 -2.83 22.25
C HIS A 471 -22.39 -1.73 22.15
N LEU A 472 -23.04 -1.61 20.98
CA LEU A 472 -24.17 -0.72 20.79
C LEU A 472 -25.42 -1.32 21.45
N ASP A 473 -26.17 -0.50 22.18
CA ASP A 473 -27.47 -0.87 22.72
C ASP A 473 -28.46 -1.21 21.58
N VAL A 474 -29.22 -2.28 21.74
CA VAL A 474 -30.22 -2.73 20.77
C VAL A 474 -31.33 -1.70 20.53
N ASP A 475 -31.61 -0.84 21.52
CA ASP A 475 -32.65 0.18 21.41
C ASP A 475 -32.15 1.46 20.70
N ALA A 476 -30.84 1.59 20.44
CA ALA A 476 -30.23 2.76 19.80
C ALA A 476 -30.35 2.76 18.27
N SER A 477 -31.59 2.64 17.77
CA SER A 477 -31.89 2.48 16.33
C SER A 477 -31.49 3.65 15.42
N ASP A 478 -31.25 4.83 15.98
CA ASP A 478 -30.81 6.03 15.26
C ASP A 478 -29.29 6.25 15.31
N CYS A 479 -28.53 5.32 15.88
CA CYS A 479 -27.08 5.38 15.98
C CYS A 479 -26.39 4.34 15.10
N GLY A 480 -25.17 4.67 14.66
CA GLY A 480 -24.25 3.73 14.03
C GLY A 480 -22.95 3.66 14.82
N LEU A 481 -22.51 2.44 15.12
CA LEU A 481 -21.22 2.15 15.72
C LEU A 481 -20.38 1.37 14.72
N LEU A 482 -19.18 1.87 14.43
CA LEU A 482 -18.18 1.19 13.62
C LEU A 482 -16.86 1.14 14.38
N TYR A 483 -16.26 -0.03 14.54
CA TYR A 483 -14.92 -0.14 15.11
C TYR A 483 -14.16 -1.37 14.64
N ILE A 484 -12.84 -1.27 14.63
CA ILE A 484 -11.92 -2.35 14.28
C ILE A 484 -11.31 -2.98 15.54
N TYR A 485 -11.17 -4.29 15.55
CA TYR A 485 -10.56 -5.04 16.64
C TYR A 485 -9.69 -6.19 16.11
N PRO A 486 -8.50 -6.43 16.67
CA PRO A 486 -7.57 -7.44 16.16
C PRO A 486 -8.03 -8.85 16.54
N MET A 487 -7.80 -9.77 15.62
CA MET A 487 -8.03 -11.20 15.78
C MET A 487 -6.89 -11.95 15.06
N ASN A 488 -5.86 -12.34 15.80
CA ASN A 488 -4.76 -13.17 15.29
C ASN A 488 -4.13 -12.66 13.96
N ARG A 489 -3.72 -11.38 13.92
CA ARG A 489 -3.18 -10.70 12.71
C ARG A 489 -4.20 -10.49 11.57
N HIS A 490 -5.48 -10.71 11.86
CA HIS A 490 -6.61 -10.25 11.06
C HIS A 490 -7.46 -9.28 11.87
N TYR A 491 -8.50 -8.77 11.26
CA TYR A 491 -9.41 -7.81 11.88
C TYR A 491 -10.84 -8.32 11.92
N LEU A 492 -11.53 -7.99 13.01
CA LEU A 492 -12.96 -7.85 13.04
C LEU A 492 -13.26 -6.37 12.83
N LEU A 493 -14.04 -6.03 11.80
CA LEU A 493 -14.64 -4.71 11.64
C LEU A 493 -16.12 -4.84 11.96
N ILE A 494 -16.56 -4.25 13.06
CA ILE A 494 -17.93 -4.40 13.56
C ILE A 494 -18.72 -3.17 13.17
N ASN A 495 -19.79 -3.35 12.39
CA ASN A 495 -20.81 -2.33 12.12
C ASN A 495 -22.12 -2.72 12.82
N SER A 496 -22.48 -1.98 13.87
CA SER A 496 -23.73 -2.13 14.61
C SER A 496 -24.64 -0.93 14.38
N GLY A 497 -25.94 -1.20 14.19
CA GLY A 497 -26.93 -0.16 13.89
C GLY A 497 -26.80 0.38 12.47
N LEU A 498 -26.74 1.71 12.35
CA LEU A 498 -26.69 2.40 11.08
C LEU A 498 -25.38 2.13 10.29
N PRO A 499 -25.44 1.91 8.96
CA PRO A 499 -24.25 1.74 8.14
C PRO A 499 -23.41 3.00 8.04
N TRP A 500 -22.08 2.86 7.93
CA TRP A 500 -21.15 4.00 7.85
C TRP A 500 -21.24 4.80 6.54
N TRP A 501 -21.98 4.30 5.55
CA TRP A 501 -22.12 4.95 4.25
C TRP A 501 -23.48 5.64 4.07
N ILE A 502 -24.21 5.89 5.17
CA ILE A 502 -25.40 6.74 5.09
C ILE A 502 -24.99 8.09 4.50
N PRO A 503 -25.68 8.58 3.46
CA PRO A 503 -25.32 9.83 2.82
C PRO A 503 -25.24 10.99 3.82
N PRO A 504 -24.18 11.81 3.74
CA PRO A 504 -24.02 12.98 4.57
C PRO A 504 -25.17 13.98 4.36
N LYS A 505 -25.56 14.72 5.42
CA LYS A 505 -26.56 15.81 5.30
C LYS A 505 -25.91 17.11 4.78
N GLN A 506 -24.59 17.24 4.87
CA GLN A 506 -23.82 18.38 4.36
C GLN A 506 -22.54 17.89 3.66
N ALA A 507 -22.14 18.53 2.56
CA ALA A 507 -20.91 18.18 1.86
C ALA A 507 -19.69 18.59 2.71
N ALA A 508 -19.01 17.65 3.36
CA ALA A 508 -17.74 17.91 4.04
C ALA A 508 -16.65 18.33 3.04
N GLY A 509 -15.82 19.30 3.43
CA GLY A 509 -14.63 19.68 2.65
C GLY A 509 -13.65 18.53 2.59
N GLN A 510 -13.38 18.02 1.39
CA GLN A 510 -12.39 16.97 1.16
C GLN A 510 -11.02 17.63 0.97
N GLN A 511 -10.02 17.21 1.76
CA GLN A 511 -8.62 17.33 1.36
C GLN A 511 -8.31 16.11 0.45
N GLY A 512 -7.36 16.26 -0.49
CA GLY A 512 -6.98 15.20 -1.43
C GLY A 512 -8.03 14.85 -2.51
N LEU A 513 -7.64 13.98 -3.44
CA LEU A 513 -8.51 13.49 -4.52
C LEU A 513 -8.97 12.07 -4.20
N THR A 514 -10.30 11.90 -4.14
CA THR A 514 -10.97 10.60 -4.00
C THR A 514 -11.03 9.89 -5.35
N PHE A 515 -10.40 8.71 -5.47
CA PHE A 515 -10.29 8.00 -6.77
C PHE A 515 -11.29 6.87 -6.92
N MET A 516 -11.45 6.02 -5.90
CA MET A 516 -12.45 4.95 -5.97
C MET A 516 -13.84 5.58 -6.02
N GLY A 517 -14.15 6.55 -5.15
CA GLY A 517 -15.48 7.12 -4.99
C GLY A 517 -16.51 6.09 -4.51
N SER A 518 -16.04 5.03 -3.85
CA SER A 518 -16.89 3.97 -3.28
C SER A 518 -17.17 4.23 -1.80
N ARG A 519 -18.14 3.50 -1.25
CA ARG A 519 -18.46 3.49 0.19
C ARG A 519 -17.28 3.04 1.07
N ILE A 520 -16.33 2.32 0.47
CA ILE A 520 -15.15 1.80 1.15
C ILE A 520 -14.12 2.90 1.42
N GLU A 521 -13.96 3.83 0.48
CA GLU A 521 -12.99 4.92 0.62
C GLU A 521 -13.34 5.88 1.77
N MET A 522 -14.61 5.91 2.20
CA MET A 522 -15.03 6.63 3.40
C MET A 522 -14.33 6.12 4.67
N LEU A 523 -13.94 4.85 4.71
CA LEU A 523 -13.26 4.24 5.87
C LEU A 523 -11.90 4.88 6.15
N ASN A 524 -11.24 5.44 5.12
CA ASN A 524 -9.95 6.11 5.25
C ASN A 524 -10.01 7.39 6.10
N LYS A 525 -11.21 7.90 6.40
CA LYS A 525 -11.43 9.12 7.19
C LYS A 525 -11.43 8.86 8.69
N PHE A 526 -11.67 7.63 9.10
CA PHE A 526 -11.89 7.29 10.51
C PHE A 526 -10.62 6.69 11.13
N GLY A 527 -10.49 6.86 12.44
CA GLY A 527 -9.51 6.14 13.26
C GLY A 527 -9.92 4.68 13.46
N ASP A 528 -9.77 4.19 14.68
CA ASP A 528 -10.15 2.80 15.02
C ASP A 528 -11.63 2.63 15.34
N PHE A 529 -12.33 3.69 15.74
CA PHE A 529 -13.75 3.63 16.06
C PHE A 529 -14.45 4.96 15.77
N ILE A 530 -15.74 4.87 15.47
CA ILE A 530 -16.68 5.99 15.35
C ILE A 530 -18.07 5.56 15.82
N LEU A 531 -18.68 6.44 16.62
CA LEU A 531 -20.08 6.44 17.02
C LEU A 531 -20.73 7.72 16.48
N PHE A 532 -21.82 7.58 15.74
CA PHE A 532 -22.54 8.69 15.14
C PHE A 532 -24.06 8.52 15.26
N ARG A 533 -24.81 9.62 15.10
CA ARG A 533 -26.28 9.64 15.13
C ARG A 533 -26.86 10.08 13.79
N GLU A 534 -27.78 9.31 13.21
CA GLU A 534 -28.39 9.49 11.89
C GLU A 534 -27.42 9.40 10.69
N SER A 535 -26.25 10.00 10.77
CA SER A 535 -25.24 10.07 9.69
C SER A 535 -23.82 10.20 10.26
N PRO A 536 -22.78 9.67 9.58
CA PRO A 536 -21.38 9.83 9.98
C PRO A 536 -20.90 11.27 10.16
N ASP A 537 -21.59 12.27 9.60
CA ASP A 537 -21.26 13.70 9.85
C ASP A 537 -21.61 14.15 11.27
N ASN A 538 -22.57 13.49 11.91
CA ASN A 538 -23.05 13.79 13.25
C ASN A 538 -22.32 12.89 14.26
N VAL A 539 -21.00 13.06 14.34
CA VAL A 539 -20.13 12.28 15.22
C VAL A 539 -20.49 12.56 16.69
N ILE A 540 -20.85 11.50 17.43
CA ILE A 540 -20.90 11.54 18.89
C ILE A 540 -19.49 11.41 19.44
N LYS A 541 -18.75 10.41 18.96
CA LYS A 541 -17.36 10.19 19.34
C LYS A 541 -16.61 9.34 18.32
N GLU A 542 -15.39 9.74 17.99
CA GLU A 542 -14.44 8.92 17.23
C GLU A 542 -13.05 9.00 17.88
N GLY A 543 -12.17 8.06 17.53
CA GLY A 543 -10.81 8.02 18.06
C GLY A 543 -10.02 6.79 17.64
N THR A 544 -8.88 6.60 18.33
CA THR A 544 -7.92 5.51 18.13
C THR A 544 -7.74 4.79 19.47
N PHE A 545 -7.63 3.46 19.45
CA PHE A 545 -7.28 2.71 20.65
C PHE A 545 -5.79 2.88 20.97
N ASP A 546 -5.41 2.69 22.23
CA ASP A 546 -4.00 2.64 22.62
C ASP A 546 -3.28 1.42 22.03
N ASN A 547 -1.97 1.29 22.30
CA ASN A 547 -1.18 0.16 21.81
C ASN A 547 -1.67 -1.20 22.32
N GLU A 548 -2.48 -1.25 23.38
CA GLU A 548 -3.05 -2.48 23.94
C GLU A 548 -4.55 -2.64 23.60
N TRP A 549 -5.03 -1.90 22.58
CA TRP A 549 -6.40 -1.93 22.09
C TRP A 549 -7.45 -1.52 23.12
N LYS A 550 -7.10 -0.59 24.01
CA LYS A 550 -8.01 -0.01 25.00
C LYS A 550 -8.38 1.42 24.64
N LEU A 551 -9.57 1.82 25.08
CA LEU A 551 -10.00 3.21 25.01
C LEU A 551 -9.17 4.04 25.99
N THR A 552 -8.88 5.28 25.59
CA THR A 552 -8.40 6.29 26.54
C THR A 552 -9.51 6.63 27.54
N GLU A 553 -9.16 7.07 28.75
CA GLU A 553 -10.17 7.48 29.75
C GLU A 553 -11.14 8.55 29.21
N PRO A 554 -10.69 9.60 28.48
CA PRO A 554 -11.61 10.57 27.86
C PRO A 554 -12.56 9.95 26.85
N ASP A 555 -12.08 9.01 26.03
CA ASP A 555 -12.92 8.36 25.01
C ASP A 555 -13.96 7.45 25.65
N ALA A 556 -13.56 6.67 26.66
CA ALA A 556 -14.45 5.82 27.42
C ALA A 556 -15.56 6.63 28.11
N ALA A 557 -15.21 7.74 28.76
CA ALA A 557 -16.18 8.63 29.41
C ALA A 557 -17.17 9.23 28.41
N ALA A 558 -16.68 9.71 27.27
CA ALA A 558 -17.53 10.25 26.20
C ALA A 558 -18.52 9.20 25.66
N LEU A 559 -18.04 7.99 25.37
CA LEU A 559 -18.87 6.88 24.89
C LEU A 559 -19.91 6.46 25.93
N GLN A 560 -19.56 6.35 27.22
CA GLN A 560 -20.52 6.05 28.29
C GLN A 560 -21.59 7.13 28.42
N SER A 561 -21.20 8.41 28.36
CA SER A 561 -22.14 9.54 28.46
C SER A 561 -23.16 9.60 27.33
N SER A 562 -22.92 8.90 26.22
CA SER A 562 -23.89 8.80 25.12
C SER A 562 -25.16 8.04 25.51
N GLY A 563 -25.08 7.18 26.54
CA GLY A 563 -26.18 6.33 27.00
C GLY A 563 -26.55 5.19 26.06
N VAL A 564 -25.83 5.01 24.94
CA VAL A 564 -26.13 3.99 23.92
C VAL A 564 -25.00 2.96 23.75
N ILE A 565 -23.91 3.07 24.52
CA ILE A 565 -22.77 2.17 24.48
C ILE A 565 -22.59 1.47 25.82
N ASN A 566 -22.50 0.14 25.75
CA ASN A 566 -22.04 -0.69 26.85
C ASN A 566 -20.53 -0.95 26.67
N LEU A 567 -19.72 -0.42 27.60
CA LEU A 567 -18.29 -0.66 27.67
C LEU A 567 -17.97 -1.94 28.45
N ARG A 568 -16.85 -2.56 28.10
CA ARG A 568 -16.22 -3.60 28.91
C ARG A 568 -15.24 -3.04 29.92
#